data_AF-A0A9K3EEG0-F1
#
_entry.id   AF-A0A9K3EEG0-F1
#
_cell.length_a   1.000
_cell.length_b   1.000
_cell.length_c   1.000
_cell.angle_alpha   90.00
_cell.angle_beta   90.00
_cell.angle_gamma   90.00
#
_symmetry.space_group_name_H-M   'P 1'
#
loop_
_entity.id
_entity.type
_entity.pdbx_description
1 polymer ?
#
loop_
_entity_poly.entity_id
_entity_poly.type
_entity_poly.pdbx_seq_one_letter_code
_entity_poly.pdbx_strand_id
1 'polypeptide(L)'
;MKLTDTGNLVLFNVNGSVVWQSFDHPTDCLVPGQRLFQGQQLIPSVSSTDWTAQKGLYSLQVTDQLFASVGSNPPQVYYITPSFNSIKTTKERNYILVRLFN
;
A
#
# COMPACT_ATOMS: atom_id res chain seq x y z
N MET A 1 19.40 10.52 -6.71
CA MET A 1 18.56 9.32 -6.51
C MET A 1 19.28 8.38 -5.57
N LYS A 2 18.57 7.69 -4.67
CA LYS A 2 19.14 6.67 -3.77
C LYS A 2 18.17 5.52 -3.61
N LEU A 3 18.66 4.28 -3.69
CA LEU A 3 17.93 3.10 -3.23
C LEU A 3 18.33 2.82 -1.78
N THR A 4 17.35 2.73 -0.86
CA THR A 4 17.61 2.38 0.54
C THR A 4 17.82 0.87 0.70
N ASP A 5 18.40 0.46 1.82
CA ASP A 5 18.56 -0.97 2.15
C ASP A 5 17.23 -1.70 2.32
N THR A 6 16.13 -0.95 2.54
CA THR A 6 14.76 -1.47 2.58
C THR A 6 14.08 -1.54 1.22
N GLY A 7 14.75 -1.13 0.13
CA GLY A 7 14.22 -1.15 -1.24
C GLY A 7 13.40 0.08 -1.64
N ASN A 8 13.40 1.15 -0.84
CA ASN A 8 12.76 2.42 -1.21
C ASN A 8 13.65 3.20 -2.19
N LEU A 9 13.13 3.49 -3.38
CA LEU A 9 13.82 4.33 -4.37
C LEU A 9 13.42 5.78 -4.14
N VAL A 10 14.36 6.63 -3.75
CA VAL A 10 14.11 8.03 -3.37
C VAL A 10 14.77 8.98 -4.36
N LEU A 11 13.99 9.95 -4.85
CA LEU A 11 14.43 11.05 -5.68
C LEU A 11 14.51 12.34 -4.86
N PHE A 12 15.56 13.13 -5.12
CA PHE A 12 15.84 14.36 -4.41
C PHE A 12 15.94 15.52 -5.40
N ASN A 13 15.52 16.71 -4.98
CA ASN A 13 15.80 17.95 -5.71
C ASN A 13 17.25 18.42 -5.49
N VAL A 14 17.61 19.55 -6.11
CA VAL A 14 18.94 20.17 -6.00
C VAL A 14 19.31 20.59 -4.57
N ASN A 15 18.31 20.81 -3.69
CA ASN A 15 18.50 21.17 -2.28
C ASN A 15 18.59 19.92 -1.38
N GLY A 16 18.59 18.72 -1.95
CA GLY A 16 18.59 17.46 -1.19
C GLY A 16 17.26 17.11 -0.52
N SER A 17 16.16 17.82 -0.83
CA SER A 17 14.83 17.47 -0.32
C SER A 17 14.21 16.34 -1.14
N VAL A 18 13.51 15.41 -0.47
CA VAL A 18 12.76 14.34 -1.13
C VAL A 18 11.65 14.95 -1.97
N VAL A 19 11.59 14.59 -3.25
CA VAL A 19 10.51 14.99 -4.17
C VAL A 19 9.63 13.84 -4.60
N TRP A 20 10.13 12.60 -4.46
CA TRP A 20 9.40 11.38 -4.79
C TRP A 20 10.06 10.19 -4.12
N GLN A 21 9.27 9.19 -3.75
CA GLN A 21 9.77 7.91 -3.26
C GLN A 21 8.86 6.75 -3.70
N SER A 22 9.43 5.59 -4.01
CA SER A 22 8.66 4.43 -4.51
C SER A 22 7.66 3.92 -3.48
N PHE A 23 7.96 4.03 -2.20
CA PHE A 23 7.07 3.56 -1.13
C PHE A 23 5.71 4.29 -1.09
N ASP A 24 5.62 5.50 -1.63
CA ASP A 24 4.35 6.24 -1.75
C ASP A 24 3.46 5.74 -2.91
N HIS A 25 3.96 4.80 -3.72
CA HIS A 25 3.30 4.23 -4.90
C HIS A 25 3.28 2.69 -4.84
N PRO A 26 2.42 2.10 -3.98
CA PRO A 26 2.34 0.65 -3.84
C PRO A 26 1.85 -0.04 -5.11
N THR A 27 2.31 -1.27 -5.34
CA THR A 27 1.92 -2.14 -6.46
C THR A 27 1.10 -3.33 -5.96
N ASP A 28 1.68 -4.52 -5.93
CA ASP A 28 1.10 -5.81 -5.58
C ASP A 28 1.60 -6.32 -4.22
N CYS A 29 2.65 -5.72 -3.66
CA CYS A 29 3.28 -6.14 -2.42
C CYS A 29 3.46 -4.97 -1.46
N LEU A 30 3.33 -5.24 -0.15
CA LEU A 30 3.71 -4.33 0.92
C LEU A 30 5.00 -4.84 1.56
N VAL A 31 6.08 -4.08 1.41
CA VAL A 31 7.40 -4.46 1.93
C VAL A 31 7.66 -3.89 3.33
N PRO A 32 8.62 -4.45 4.10
CA PRO A 32 8.97 -3.92 5.41
C PRO A 32 9.35 -2.44 5.38
N GLY A 33 8.77 -1.67 6.31
CA GLY A 33 8.96 -0.22 6.40
C GLY A 33 8.13 0.62 5.42
N GLN A 34 7.47 0.01 4.42
CA GLN A 34 6.47 0.69 3.59
C GLN A 34 5.16 0.81 4.36
N ARG A 35 4.49 1.95 4.21
CA ARG A 35 3.15 2.19 4.74
C ARG A 35 2.14 2.09 3.60
N LEU A 36 1.10 1.29 3.79
CA LEU A 36 -0.09 1.33 2.95
C LEU A 36 -1.10 2.24 3.64
N PHE A 37 -1.36 3.42 3.09
CA PHE A 37 -2.30 4.40 3.63
C PHE A 37 -3.73 4.16 3.16
N GLN A 38 -4.68 4.70 3.91
CA GLN A 38 -6.08 4.76 3.50
C GLN A 38 -6.21 5.47 2.15
N GLY A 39 -6.94 4.82 1.23
CA GLY A 39 -7.10 5.25 -0.16
C GLY A 39 -6.04 4.70 -1.11
N GLN A 40 -5.02 3.98 -0.61
CA GLN A 40 -4.14 3.16 -1.43
C GLN A 40 -4.62 1.70 -1.42
N GLN A 41 -4.16 0.95 -2.41
CA GLN A 41 -4.50 -0.45 -2.61
C GLN A 41 -3.30 -1.22 -3.11
N LEU A 42 -3.17 -2.48 -2.69
CA LEU A 42 -2.34 -3.45 -3.39
C LEU A 42 -3.19 -4.15 -4.45
N ILE A 43 -2.73 -4.15 -5.70
CA ILE A 43 -3.36 -4.88 -6.81
C ILE A 43 -2.33 -5.84 -7.39
N PRO A 44 -2.58 -7.16 -7.38
CA PRO A 44 -1.68 -8.11 -8.00
C PRO A 44 -1.62 -7.93 -9.50
N SER A 45 -0.50 -8.35 -10.09
CA SER A 45 -0.38 -8.48 -11.55
C SER A 45 -1.46 -9.41 -12.10
N VAL A 46 -1.88 -9.14 -13.34
CA VAL A 46 -2.87 -9.97 -14.07
C VAL A 46 -2.23 -11.30 -14.48
N SER A 47 -0.95 -11.26 -14.82
CA SER A 47 -0.12 -12.43 -15.14
C SER A 47 1.35 -12.10 -14.92
N SER A 48 2.23 -13.08 -15.12
CA SER A 48 3.69 -12.88 -15.10
C SER A 48 4.21 -11.86 -16.13
N THR A 49 3.38 -11.42 -17.08
CA THR A 49 3.75 -10.49 -18.15
C THR A 49 2.83 -9.28 -18.28
N ASP A 50 1.74 -9.22 -17.51
CA ASP A 50 0.80 -8.09 -17.53
C ASP A 50 0.65 -7.53 -16.11
N TRP A 51 1.30 -6.38 -15.88
CA TRP A 51 1.28 -5.63 -14.63
C TRP A 51 0.27 -4.47 -14.64
N THR A 52 -0.70 -4.46 -15.56
CA THR A 52 -1.71 -3.40 -15.66
C THR A 52 -2.68 -3.44 -14.48
N ALA A 53 -2.46 -2.61 -13.46
CA ALA A 53 -3.26 -2.59 -12.24
C ALA A 53 -4.78 -2.46 -12.48
N GLN A 54 -5.22 -1.68 -13.49
CA GLN A 54 -6.63 -1.46 -13.80
C GLN A 54 -7.36 -2.73 -14.25
N LYS A 55 -6.62 -3.75 -14.69
CA LYS A 55 -7.16 -5.06 -15.09
C LYS A 55 -7.12 -6.08 -13.95
N GLY A 56 -6.45 -5.78 -12.85
CA GLY A 56 -6.35 -6.67 -11.70
C GLY A 56 -7.72 -6.85 -11.04
N LEU A 57 -8.10 -8.10 -10.79
CA LEU A 57 -9.39 -8.43 -10.20
C LEU A 57 -9.35 -8.51 -8.68
N TYR A 58 -8.18 -8.55 -8.05
CA TYR A 58 -8.08 -8.62 -6.59
C TYR A 58 -7.54 -7.30 -6.05
N SER A 59 -7.97 -6.91 -4.85
CA SER A 59 -7.38 -5.76 -4.17
C SER A 59 -7.28 -5.98 -2.67
N LEU A 60 -6.22 -5.45 -2.04
CA LEU A 60 -6.07 -5.34 -0.59
C LEU A 60 -6.03 -3.86 -0.22
N GLN A 61 -6.93 -3.42 0.66
CA GLN A 61 -7.12 -2.02 1.01
C GLN A 61 -7.21 -1.82 2.51
N VAL A 62 -6.86 -0.62 2.97
CA VAL A 62 -7.01 -0.20 4.36
C VAL A 62 -7.97 0.98 4.48
N THR A 63 -8.87 0.90 5.45
CA THR A 63 -9.70 2.01 5.93
C THR A 63 -9.57 2.11 7.45
N ASP A 64 -10.65 1.83 8.17
CA ASP A 64 -10.61 1.49 9.59
C ASP A 64 -10.45 -0.04 9.80
N GLN A 65 -10.39 -0.80 8.70
CA GLN A 65 -10.21 -2.24 8.62
C GLN A 65 -9.24 -2.57 7.46
N LEU A 66 -8.62 -3.75 7.51
CA LEU A 66 -7.95 -4.33 6.35
C LEU A 66 -8.94 -5.27 5.66
N PHE A 67 -9.19 -5.07 4.36
CA PHE A 67 -10.08 -5.95 3.60
C PHE A 67 -9.51 -6.30 2.24
N ALA A 68 -9.75 -7.55 1.84
CA ALA A 68 -9.44 -8.08 0.52
C ALA A 68 -10.76 -8.27 -0.25
N SER A 69 -10.78 -7.86 -1.52
CA SER A 69 -11.96 -7.95 -2.37
C SER A 69 -11.63 -8.43 -3.77
N VAL A 70 -12.66 -8.92 -4.47
CA VAL A 70 -12.64 -9.20 -5.90
C VAL A 70 -13.50 -8.18 -6.67
N GLY A 71 -12.90 -7.59 -7.70
CA GLY A 71 -13.49 -6.66 -8.66
C GLY A 71 -14.57 -7.33 -9.49
N SER A 72 -15.76 -7.40 -8.90
CA SER A 72 -17.02 -7.85 -9.49
C SER A 72 -18.04 -6.71 -9.41
N ASN A 73 -19.24 -6.90 -9.96
CA ASN A 73 -20.30 -5.90 -9.90
C ASN A 73 -21.53 -6.49 -9.18
N PRO A 74 -21.74 -6.21 -7.87
CA PRO A 74 -20.93 -5.35 -6.99
C PRO A 74 -19.63 -6.02 -6.51
N PRO A 75 -18.61 -5.26 -6.03
CA PRO A 75 -17.39 -5.85 -5.48
C PRO A 75 -17.68 -6.80 -4.32
N GLN A 76 -17.06 -7.98 -4.34
CA GLN A 76 -17.26 -9.01 -3.31
C GLN A 76 -16.08 -9.01 -2.35
N VAL A 77 -16.36 -8.95 -1.05
CA VAL A 77 -15.34 -9.02 -0.01
C VAL A 77 -14.99 -10.49 0.24
N TYR A 78 -13.71 -10.81 0.12
CA TYR A 78 -13.17 -12.14 0.39
C TYR A 78 -12.72 -12.28 1.85
N TYR A 79 -12.12 -11.24 2.42
CA TYR A 79 -11.61 -11.23 3.79
C TYR A 79 -11.69 -9.83 4.38
N ILE A 80 -11.98 -9.71 5.67
CA ILE A 80 -12.02 -8.44 6.39
C ILE A 80 -11.59 -8.63 7.83
N THR A 81 -10.74 -7.74 8.34
CA THR A 81 -10.37 -7.74 9.76
C THR A 81 -11.40 -7.00 10.58
N PRO A 82 -11.48 -7.25 11.91
CA PRO A 82 -12.16 -6.34 12.82
C PRO A 82 -11.61 -4.91 12.68
N SER A 83 -12.47 -3.93 13.01
CA SER A 83 -12.05 -2.53 13.03
C SER A 83 -10.88 -2.32 13.97
N PHE A 84 -9.90 -1.53 13.53
CA PHE A 84 -8.85 -1.05 14.42
C PHE A 84 -9.48 -0.08 15.41
N ASN A 85 -9.34 -0.34 16.72
CA ASN A 85 -9.65 0.65 17.75
C ASN A 85 -8.58 1.75 17.71
N SER A 86 -8.67 2.64 16.72
CA SER A 86 -7.78 3.80 16.63
C SER A 86 -8.32 4.90 17.54
N ILE A 87 -7.61 5.23 18.62
CA ILE A 87 -7.81 6.52 19.28
C ILE A 87 -7.37 7.57 18.26
N LYS A 88 -8.30 8.33 17.67
CA LYS A 88 -7.99 9.40 16.70
C LYS A 88 -7.29 10.56 17.41
N THR A 89 -5.99 10.41 17.65
CA THR A 89 -5.14 11.41 18.29
C THR A 89 -4.46 12.34 17.30
N THR A 90 -4.49 12.03 16.01
CA THR A 90 -3.72 12.74 14.97
C THR A 90 -4.53 12.93 13.68
N LYS A 91 -4.24 14.02 12.96
CA LYS A 91 -4.80 14.32 11.62
C LYS A 91 -4.26 13.40 10.50
N GLU A 92 -3.49 12.37 10.84
CA GLU A 92 -2.82 11.52 9.88
C GLU A 92 -3.78 10.45 9.32
N ARG A 93 -3.59 10.04 8.07
CA ARG A 93 -4.38 8.98 7.45
C ARG A 93 -4.05 7.64 8.10
N ASN A 94 -5.05 6.79 8.32
CA ASN A 94 -4.82 5.42 8.78
C ASN A 94 -3.89 4.69 7.81
N TYR A 95 -3.01 3.84 8.34
CA TYR A 95 -2.12 3.01 7.53
C TYR A 95 -1.80 1.69 8.22
N ILE A 96 -1.39 0.70 7.42
CA ILE A 96 -0.73 -0.51 7.91
C ILE A 96 0.73 -0.52 7.48
N LEU A 97 1.58 -1.21 8.24
CA LEU A 97 2.97 -1.48 7.87
C LEU A 97 3.36 -2.89 8.27
N VAL A 98 4.30 -3.48 7.53
CA VAL A 98 4.95 -4.71 7.94
C VAL A 98 6.17 -4.34 8.79
N ARG A 99 6.22 -4.86 10.02
CA ARG A 99 7.39 -4.74 10.90
C ARG A 99 8.24 -6.01 10.78
N LEU A 100 9.55 -5.84 10.69
CA LEU A 100 10.47 -6.92 10.99
C LEU A 100 10.51 -7.09 12.51
N PHE A 101 10.41 -8.33 12.99
CA PHE A 101 10.66 -8.62 14.40
C PHE A 101 12.16 -8.59 14.63
N ASN A 102 12.61 -7.81 15.62
CA ASN A 102 13.96 -7.84 16.17
C ASN A 102 14.01 -8.78 17.37
#